data_AF-A0A1E5SXZ0-F1
#
_entry.id   AF-A0A1E5SXZ0-F1
#
_cell.length_a   1.000
_cell.length_b   1.000
_cell.length_c   1.000
_cell.angle_alpha   90.00
_cell.angle_beta   90.00
_cell.angle_gamma   90.00
#
_symmetry.space_group_name_H-M   'P 1'
#
loop_
_entity.id
_entity.type
_entity.pdbx_description
1 polymer ?
#
loop_
_entity_poly.entity_id
_entity_poly.type
_entity_poly.pdbx_seq_one_letter_code
_entity_poly.pdbx_strand_id
1 'polypeptide(L)'
;MSGVLKALVTNSGASAAEVASPFGFGAPFTNKYKTWLQKTGLIKGKVLTPYGEVVFKIDPKLESAITQWFMHHQLIKNPIDAEAWYFFIMEFLPQHDSFSRTQLETALEMKLMSHSVEHFSKGRPMNRVISKKLIDCYLLEEGLGGLGLLKQSKDNEFVRQNPKNSLGPWNSPQSLLTEY
;
A
#
# COMPACT_ATOMS: atom_id res chain seq x y z
N MET A 1 -5.73 4.90 -7.79
CA MET A 1 -6.07 3.45 -7.77
C MET A 1 -7.51 3.19 -8.19
N SER A 2 -8.47 3.96 -7.66
CA SER A 2 -9.92 3.81 -7.93
C SER A 2 -10.31 3.77 -9.41
N GLY A 3 -9.71 4.59 -10.27
CA GLY A 3 -9.97 4.55 -11.72
C GLY A 3 -9.62 3.20 -12.37
N VAL A 4 -8.48 2.62 -11.99
CA VAL A 4 -8.06 1.28 -12.48
C VAL A 4 -8.96 0.20 -11.89
N LEU A 5 -9.32 0.28 -10.60
CA LEU A 5 -10.26 -0.65 -9.98
C LEU A 5 -11.60 -0.66 -10.72
N LYS A 6 -12.19 0.53 -10.95
CA LYS A 6 -13.44 0.67 -11.70
C LYS A 6 -13.32 0.04 -13.08
N ALA A 7 -12.29 0.38 -13.85
CA ALA A 7 -12.09 -0.16 -15.19
C ALA A 7 -11.94 -1.68 -15.22
N LEU A 8 -11.19 -2.26 -14.26
CA LEU A 8 -11.01 -3.71 -14.15
C LEU A 8 -12.32 -4.45 -13.83
N VAL A 9 -13.17 -3.85 -12.98
CA VAL A 9 -14.44 -4.45 -12.55
C VAL A 9 -15.54 -4.29 -13.60
N THR A 10 -15.63 -3.11 -14.23
CA THR A 10 -16.68 -2.84 -15.24
C THR A 10 -16.38 -3.44 -16.60
N ASN A 11 -15.12 -3.76 -16.89
CA ASN A 11 -14.71 -4.39 -18.14
C ASN A 11 -13.66 -5.49 -17.88
N SER A 12 -14.09 -6.61 -17.31
CA SER A 12 -13.23 -7.74 -16.95
C SER A 12 -12.48 -8.35 -18.15
N GLY A 13 -13.04 -8.20 -19.36
CA GLY A 13 -12.43 -8.62 -20.64
C GLY A 13 -11.28 -7.73 -21.11
N ALA A 14 -11.22 -6.46 -20.68
CA ALA A 14 -10.21 -5.52 -21.15
C ALA A 14 -8.79 -5.98 -20.83
N SER A 15 -7.90 -5.85 -21.82
CA SER A 15 -6.46 -5.95 -21.67
C SER A 15 -5.92 -4.83 -20.78
N ALA A 16 -4.71 -5.03 -20.26
CA ALA A 16 -4.03 -4.02 -19.45
C ALA A 16 -3.81 -2.70 -20.21
N ALA A 17 -3.64 -2.75 -21.53
CA ALA A 17 -3.50 -1.56 -22.38
C ALA A 17 -4.82 -0.80 -22.54
N GLU A 18 -5.92 -1.52 -22.76
CA GLU A 18 -7.26 -0.91 -22.86
C GLU A 18 -7.67 -0.23 -21.56
N VAL A 19 -7.36 -0.83 -20.41
CA VAL A 19 -7.57 -0.21 -19.09
C VAL A 19 -6.73 1.05 -18.91
N ALA A 20 -5.50 1.09 -19.44
CA ALA A 20 -4.58 2.22 -19.26
C ALA A 20 -4.85 3.39 -20.22
N SER A 21 -5.43 3.12 -21.39
CA SER A 21 -5.62 4.09 -22.48
C SER A 21 -6.34 5.38 -22.06
N PRO A 22 -7.47 5.34 -21.30
CA PRO A 22 -8.14 6.56 -20.84
C PRO A 22 -7.29 7.44 -19.91
N PHE A 23 -6.23 6.88 -19.32
CA PHE A 23 -5.30 7.59 -18.45
C PHE A 23 -4.07 8.13 -19.21
N GLY A 24 -3.96 7.89 -20.51
CA GLY A 24 -2.78 8.25 -21.32
C GLY A 24 -1.57 7.37 -21.08
N PHE A 25 -1.76 6.15 -20.57
CA PHE A 25 -0.67 5.21 -20.26
C PHE A 25 -0.82 3.86 -20.98
N GLY A 26 0.24 3.05 -20.96
CA GLY A 26 0.25 1.68 -21.48
C GLY A 26 0.08 0.60 -20.40
N ALA A 27 0.08 -0.67 -20.82
CA ALA A 27 -0.15 -1.84 -19.95
C ALA A 27 0.64 -1.88 -18.61
N PRO A 28 1.93 -1.46 -18.53
CA PRO A 28 2.65 -1.44 -17.26
C PRO A 28 2.00 -0.57 -16.16
N PHE A 29 1.25 0.47 -16.54
CA PHE A 29 0.49 1.30 -15.60
C PHE A 29 -0.59 0.46 -14.90
N THR A 30 -1.45 -0.20 -15.68
CA THR A 30 -2.51 -1.06 -15.16
C THR A 30 -1.94 -2.18 -14.30
N ASN A 31 -0.87 -2.85 -14.74
CA ASN A 31 -0.29 -3.96 -14.00
C ASN A 31 0.22 -3.54 -12.62
N LYS A 32 0.86 -2.37 -12.51
CA LYS A 32 1.32 -1.83 -11.22
C LYS A 32 0.15 -1.60 -10.27
N TYR A 33 -0.91 -0.93 -10.73
CA TYR A 33 -2.09 -0.66 -9.89
C TYR A 33 -2.89 -1.91 -9.58
N LYS A 34 -2.97 -2.87 -10.50
CA LYS A 34 -3.58 -4.18 -10.27
C LYS A 34 -2.86 -4.93 -9.14
N THR A 35 -1.52 -4.98 -9.19
CA THR A 35 -0.73 -5.56 -8.09
C THR A 35 -1.03 -4.88 -6.76
N TRP A 36 -1.15 -3.54 -6.75
CA TRP A 36 -1.54 -2.81 -5.54
C TRP A 36 -2.92 -3.19 -5.02
N LEU A 37 -3.93 -3.23 -5.88
CA LEU A 37 -5.29 -3.63 -5.53
C LEU A 37 -5.36 -5.08 -5.01
N GLN A 38 -4.46 -5.95 -5.48
CA GLN A 38 -4.33 -7.32 -4.95
C GLN A 38 -3.71 -7.33 -3.55
N LYS A 39 -2.62 -6.59 -3.33
CA LYS A 39 -1.96 -6.51 -2.02
C LYS A 39 -2.83 -5.87 -0.95
N THR A 40 -3.73 -4.96 -1.33
CA THR A 40 -4.71 -4.36 -0.42
C THR A 40 -5.99 -5.20 -0.25
N GLY A 41 -6.03 -6.41 -0.80
CA GLY A 41 -7.14 -7.35 -0.63
C GLY A 41 -8.43 -6.96 -1.36
N LEU A 42 -8.42 -5.95 -2.24
CA LEU A 42 -9.62 -5.50 -2.96
C LEU A 42 -9.96 -6.42 -4.14
N ILE A 43 -8.95 -6.98 -4.81
CA ILE A 43 -9.16 -7.90 -5.94
C ILE A 43 -8.32 -9.16 -5.85
N LYS A 44 -8.77 -10.23 -6.51
CA LYS A 44 -7.98 -11.42 -6.84
C LYS A 44 -7.98 -11.59 -8.36
N GLY A 45 -6.83 -11.39 -9.00
CA GLY A 45 -6.76 -11.33 -10.46
C GLY A 45 -7.47 -10.09 -10.99
N LYS A 46 -8.62 -10.24 -11.64
CA LYS A 46 -9.48 -9.13 -12.11
C LYS A 46 -10.85 -9.08 -11.41
N VAL A 47 -11.07 -9.91 -10.40
CA VAL A 47 -12.36 -10.04 -9.71
C VAL A 47 -12.27 -9.42 -8.33
N LEU A 48 -13.33 -8.74 -7.88
CA LEU A 48 -13.42 -8.24 -6.51
C LEU A 48 -13.34 -9.41 -5.52
N THR A 49 -12.70 -9.19 -4.38
CA THR A 49 -12.87 -10.08 -3.23
C THR A 49 -14.17 -9.74 -2.50
N PRO A 50 -14.65 -10.57 -1.56
CA PRO A 50 -15.80 -10.22 -0.73
C PRO A 50 -15.64 -8.87 0.01
N TYR A 51 -14.43 -8.52 0.45
CA TYR A 51 -14.15 -7.19 1.01
C TYR A 51 -14.14 -6.11 -0.08
N GLY A 52 -13.56 -6.41 -1.24
CA GLY A 52 -13.56 -5.53 -2.39
C GLY A 52 -14.95 -5.16 -2.86
N GLU A 53 -15.92 -6.08 -2.80
CA GLU A 53 -17.33 -5.81 -3.10
C GLU A 53 -17.94 -4.77 -2.15
N VAL A 54 -17.68 -4.91 -0.84
CA VAL A 54 -18.12 -3.93 0.17
C VAL A 54 -17.52 -2.56 -0.12
N VAL A 55 -16.19 -2.48 -0.26
CA VAL A 55 -15.47 -1.22 -0.51
C VAL A 55 -15.93 -0.60 -1.83
N PHE A 56 -16.00 -1.36 -2.92
CA PHE A 56 -16.38 -0.84 -4.23
C PHE A 56 -17.82 -0.31 -4.26
N LYS A 57 -18.72 -0.90 -3.47
CA LYS A 57 -20.11 -0.45 -3.36
C LYS A 57 -20.23 0.86 -2.57
N ILE A 58 -19.47 1.03 -1.49
CA ILE A 58 -19.64 2.13 -0.52
C ILE A 58 -18.67 3.27 -0.78
N ASP A 59 -17.40 2.95 -1.00
CA ASP A 59 -16.31 3.90 -1.20
C ASP A 59 -15.51 3.55 -2.48
N PRO A 60 -16.13 3.65 -3.67
CA PRO A 60 -15.47 3.34 -4.94
C PRO A 60 -14.27 4.24 -5.26
N LYS A 61 -14.17 5.39 -4.59
CA LYS A 61 -13.04 6.32 -4.75
C LYS A 61 -11.85 5.98 -3.86
N LEU A 62 -12.05 5.13 -2.84
CA LEU A 62 -11.05 4.71 -1.85
C LEU A 62 -10.56 5.85 -0.96
N GLU A 63 -11.45 6.80 -0.62
CA GLU A 63 -11.10 8.04 0.09
C GLU A 63 -11.36 7.96 1.60
N SER A 64 -12.28 7.09 2.05
CA SER A 64 -12.67 7.03 3.46
C SER A 64 -11.57 6.48 4.36
N ALA A 65 -11.55 6.96 5.62
CA ALA A 65 -10.61 6.46 6.63
C ALA A 65 -10.80 4.95 6.88
N ILE A 66 -12.02 4.43 6.80
CA ILE A 66 -12.34 3.01 6.91
C ILE A 66 -11.63 2.22 5.81
N THR A 67 -11.77 2.64 4.54
CA THR A 67 -11.07 2.00 3.42
C THR A 67 -9.55 2.07 3.58
N GLN A 68 -9.01 3.22 3.99
CA GLN A 68 -7.57 3.37 4.20
C GLN A 68 -7.04 2.44 5.28
N TRP A 69 -7.72 2.35 6.44
CA TRP A 69 -7.36 1.41 7.51
C TRP A 69 -7.50 -0.04 7.05
N PHE A 70 -8.52 -0.37 6.26
CA PHE A 70 -8.69 -1.70 5.70
C PHE A 70 -7.50 -2.07 4.80
N MET A 71 -7.15 -1.21 3.85
CA MET A 71 -6.03 -1.43 2.95
C MET A 71 -4.71 -1.55 3.72
N HIS A 72 -4.50 -0.72 4.75
CA HIS A 72 -3.34 -0.82 5.65
C HIS A 72 -3.24 -2.21 6.29
N HIS A 73 -4.32 -2.67 6.95
CA HIS A 73 -4.34 -3.98 7.61
C HIS A 73 -4.08 -5.13 6.63
N GLN A 74 -4.57 -5.05 5.39
CA GLN A 74 -4.25 -6.07 4.38
C GLN A 74 -2.78 -6.06 3.98
N LEU A 75 -2.17 -4.89 3.81
CA LEU A 75 -0.75 -4.76 3.47
C LEU A 75 0.18 -5.34 4.54
N ILE A 76 -0.18 -5.22 5.81
CA ILE A 76 0.65 -5.66 6.94
C ILE A 76 0.29 -7.07 7.44
N LYS A 77 -0.67 -7.75 6.82
CA LYS A 77 -1.05 -9.12 7.17
C LYS A 77 -0.20 -10.17 6.44
N ASN A 78 0.32 -9.85 5.26
CA ASN A 78 1.00 -10.81 4.40
C ASN A 78 2.51 -10.52 4.28
N PRO A 79 3.36 -11.20 5.07
CA PRO A 79 4.80 -10.98 5.07
C PRO A 79 5.49 -11.46 3.77
N ILE A 80 4.80 -12.19 2.90
CA ILE A 80 5.36 -12.71 1.65
C ILE A 80 5.04 -11.76 0.50
N ASP A 81 3.77 -11.52 0.21
CA ASP A 81 3.37 -10.73 -0.97
C ASP A 81 3.60 -9.22 -0.77
N ALA A 82 3.61 -8.75 0.47
CA ALA A 82 3.81 -7.36 0.84
C ALA A 82 4.99 -7.18 1.82
N GLU A 83 6.02 -8.01 1.69
CA GLU A 83 7.17 -8.10 2.62
C GLU A 83 7.76 -6.73 3.02
N ALA A 84 8.01 -5.83 2.07
CA ALA A 84 8.57 -4.52 2.38
C ALA A 84 7.63 -3.65 3.25
N TRP A 85 6.31 -3.75 3.05
CA TRP A 85 5.31 -3.05 3.87
C TRP A 85 5.17 -3.71 5.24
N TYR A 86 5.13 -5.04 5.28
CA TYR A 86 5.13 -5.81 6.52
C TYR A 86 6.35 -5.45 7.36
N PHE A 87 7.56 -5.56 6.80
CA PHE A 87 8.80 -5.19 7.45
C PHE A 87 8.77 -3.75 7.97
N PHE A 88 8.38 -2.79 7.12
CA PHE A 88 8.37 -1.40 7.51
C PHE A 88 7.45 -1.12 8.71
N ILE A 89 6.22 -1.62 8.68
CA ILE A 89 5.23 -1.33 9.73
C ILE A 89 5.38 -2.22 10.95
N MET A 90 5.65 -3.51 10.78
CA MET A 90 5.61 -4.51 11.85
C MET A 90 6.97 -4.76 12.51
N GLU A 91 8.08 -4.46 11.83
CA GLU A 91 9.43 -4.73 12.34
C GLU A 91 10.23 -3.44 12.54
N PHE A 92 10.25 -2.54 11.54
CA PHE A 92 11.07 -1.33 11.57
C PHE A 92 10.45 -0.21 12.44
N LEU A 93 9.25 0.29 12.11
CA LEU A 93 8.62 1.39 12.85
C LEU A 93 8.48 1.14 14.37
N PRO A 94 8.21 -0.09 14.85
CA PRO A 94 8.17 -0.39 16.29
C PRO A 94 9.46 -0.09 17.05
N GLN A 95 10.61 -0.12 16.36
CA GLN A 95 11.94 0.09 16.94
C GLN A 95 12.47 1.52 16.73
N HIS A 96 11.71 2.38 16.03
CA HIS A 96 12.16 3.69 15.60
C HIS A 96 11.06 4.75 15.76
N ASP A 97 11.17 5.57 16.82
CA ASP A 97 10.27 6.71 17.03
C ASP A 97 10.50 7.82 15.99
N SER A 98 11.76 8.01 15.57
CA SER A 98 12.12 8.78 14.37
C SER A 98 13.20 8.05 13.56
N PHE A 99 13.26 8.35 12.27
CA PHE A 99 14.27 7.81 11.37
C PHE A 99 14.53 8.72 10.16
N SER A 100 15.74 8.65 9.63
CA SER A 100 16.10 9.17 8.32
C SER A 100 15.78 8.15 7.22
N ARG A 101 15.58 8.63 5.99
CA ARG A 101 15.41 7.75 4.83
C ARG A 101 16.57 6.76 4.67
N THR A 102 17.80 7.20 4.92
CA THR A 102 19.00 6.36 4.79
C THR A 102 19.00 5.20 5.77
N GLN A 103 18.53 5.42 7.02
CA GLN A 103 18.36 4.33 7.99
C GLN A 103 17.38 3.27 7.49
N LEU A 104 16.24 3.68 6.93
CA LEU A 104 15.28 2.74 6.32
C LEU A 104 15.89 2.00 5.12
N GLU A 105 16.68 2.67 4.28
CA GLU A 105 17.35 2.04 3.14
C GLU A 105 18.37 0.97 3.57
N THR A 106 19.16 1.25 4.62
CA THR A 106 20.08 0.26 5.19
C THR A 106 19.34 -0.92 5.81
N ALA A 107 18.24 -0.67 6.53
CA ALA A 107 17.43 -1.74 7.11
C ALA A 107 16.78 -2.63 6.03
N LEU A 108 16.30 -2.03 4.93
CA LEU A 108 15.77 -2.75 3.77
C LEU A 108 16.82 -3.59 3.05
N GLU A 109 18.05 -3.09 2.92
CA GLU A 109 19.17 -3.87 2.39
C GLU A 109 19.37 -5.15 3.19
N MET A 110 19.47 -5.04 4.53
CA MET A 110 19.66 -6.19 5.41
C MET A 110 18.48 -7.18 5.31
N LYS A 111 17.25 -6.68 5.18
CA LYS A 111 16.05 -7.52 5.07
C LYS A 111 15.96 -8.24 3.73
N LEU A 112 16.25 -7.56 2.62
CA LEU A 112 15.91 -8.03 1.27
C LEU A 112 17.08 -8.68 0.51
N MET A 113 18.32 -8.56 1.00
CA MET A 113 19.49 -9.12 0.28
C MET A 113 19.43 -10.64 0.08
N SER A 114 18.76 -11.36 0.98
CA SER A 114 18.60 -12.82 0.90
C SER A 114 17.77 -13.25 -0.32
N HIS A 115 16.90 -12.37 -0.84
CA HIS A 115 16.10 -12.62 -2.03
C HIS A 115 16.86 -12.35 -3.32
N SER A 116 17.69 -11.30 -3.33
CA SER A 116 18.55 -10.98 -4.47
C SER A 116 19.66 -10.00 -4.08
N VAL A 117 20.88 -10.51 -3.99
CA VAL A 117 22.07 -9.68 -3.76
C VAL A 117 22.23 -8.64 -4.87
N GLU A 118 21.97 -9.01 -6.12
CA GLU A 118 22.09 -8.12 -7.28
C GLU A 118 21.18 -6.88 -7.17
N HIS A 119 19.94 -7.06 -6.70
CA HIS A 119 18.94 -6.00 -6.65
C HIS A 119 18.94 -5.21 -5.33
N PHE A 120 19.33 -5.83 -4.21
CA PHE A 120 19.12 -5.27 -2.87
C PHE A 120 20.41 -5.00 -2.08
N SER A 121 21.59 -5.27 -2.63
CA SER A 121 22.88 -4.90 -2.02
C SER A 121 23.07 -3.39 -1.85
N LYS A 122 24.10 -3.01 -1.07
CA LYS A 122 24.47 -1.63 -0.80
C LYS A 122 24.57 -0.76 -2.05
N GLY A 123 23.95 0.40 -1.99
CA GLY A 123 23.99 1.41 -3.06
C GLY A 123 23.13 1.08 -4.28
N ARG A 124 22.39 -0.04 -4.28
CA ARG A 124 21.46 -0.36 -5.36
C ARG A 124 20.23 0.56 -5.35
N PRO A 125 19.73 0.96 -6.53
CA PRO A 125 18.64 1.93 -6.63
C PRO A 125 17.32 1.39 -6.10
N MET A 126 17.14 0.07 -6.02
CA MET A 126 15.86 -0.53 -5.63
C MET A 126 15.48 -0.20 -4.18
N ASN A 127 16.43 -0.25 -3.24
CA ASN A 127 16.17 0.11 -1.85
C ASN A 127 15.71 1.57 -1.72
N ARG A 128 16.32 2.47 -2.50
CA ARG A 128 15.92 3.88 -2.58
C ARG A 128 14.52 4.07 -3.14
N VAL A 129 14.12 3.26 -4.13
CA VAL A 129 12.77 3.29 -4.69
C VAL A 129 11.75 2.76 -3.68
N ILE A 130 12.05 1.65 -3.01
CA ILE A 130 11.16 1.04 -2.02
C ILE A 130 10.99 1.96 -0.81
N SER A 131 12.08 2.49 -0.24
CA SER A 131 12.03 3.42 0.89
C SER A 131 11.15 4.63 0.60
N LYS A 132 11.30 5.23 -0.60
CA LYS A 132 10.43 6.33 -1.02
C LYS A 132 8.98 5.91 -1.10
N LYS A 133 8.68 4.75 -1.69
CA LYS A 133 7.28 4.29 -1.82
C LYS A 133 6.64 3.99 -0.47
N LEU A 134 7.38 3.42 0.47
CA LEU A 134 6.91 3.19 1.84
C LEU A 134 6.60 4.52 2.54
N ILE A 135 7.54 5.46 2.51
CA ILE A 135 7.37 6.78 3.13
C ILE A 135 6.22 7.55 2.48
N ASP A 136 6.22 7.71 1.15
CA ASP A 136 5.17 8.43 0.42
C ASP A 136 3.80 7.83 0.70
N CYS A 137 3.69 6.49 0.79
CA CYS A 137 2.44 5.80 1.08
C CYS A 137 1.84 6.21 2.42
N TYR A 138 2.64 6.53 3.43
CA TYR A 138 2.14 6.91 4.76
C TYR A 138 2.24 8.40 5.07
N LEU A 139 2.75 9.21 4.13
CA LEU A 139 2.89 10.66 4.27
C LEU A 139 1.92 11.44 3.37
N LEU A 140 1.64 10.94 2.16
CA LEU A 140 0.82 11.65 1.18
C LEU A 140 -0.67 11.31 1.31
N GLU A 141 -1.54 12.30 1.11
CA GLU A 141 -3.00 12.15 1.18
C GLU A 141 -3.54 11.18 0.12
N GLU A 142 -2.94 11.13 -1.07
CA GLU A 142 -3.34 10.21 -2.15
C GLU A 142 -2.93 8.75 -1.88
N GLY A 143 -2.13 8.52 -0.83
CA GLY A 143 -1.79 7.21 -0.30
C GLY A 143 -2.66 6.85 0.91
N LEU A 144 -1.98 6.58 2.02
CA LEU A 144 -2.53 6.28 3.34
C LEU A 144 -2.09 7.36 4.36
N GLY A 145 -1.73 8.56 3.90
CA GLY A 145 -1.32 9.66 4.78
C GLY A 145 -2.43 10.11 5.74
N GLY A 146 -3.69 9.93 5.36
CA GLY A 146 -4.85 10.19 6.22
C GLY A 146 -4.90 9.34 7.49
N LEU A 147 -4.16 8.22 7.54
CA LEU A 147 -4.03 7.41 8.76
C LEU A 147 -3.21 8.11 9.84
N GLY A 148 -2.38 9.09 9.46
CA GLY A 148 -1.54 9.82 10.41
C GLY A 148 -0.56 8.93 11.15
N LEU A 149 0.01 7.92 10.49
CA LEU A 149 1.03 7.01 11.06
C LEU A 149 2.45 7.57 10.97
N LEU A 150 2.68 8.54 10.08
CA LEU A 150 3.99 9.12 9.83
C LEU A 150 3.87 10.64 9.62
N LYS A 151 4.85 11.40 10.10
CA LYS A 151 4.99 12.83 9.84
C LYS A 151 6.43 13.17 9.52
N GLN A 152 6.66 14.09 8.59
CA GLN A 152 8.00 14.63 8.36
C GLN A 152 8.28 15.79 9.33
N SER A 153 9.42 15.74 10.00
CA SER A 153 9.95 16.79 10.88
C SER A 153 10.64 17.90 10.06
N LYS A 154 11.02 18.99 10.74
CA LYS A 154 11.77 20.09 10.13
C LYS A 154 13.19 19.69 9.71
N ASP A 155 13.77 18.69 10.37
CA ASP A 155 15.13 18.20 10.12
C ASP A 155 15.20 17.09 9.07
N ASN A 156 14.14 16.94 8.27
CA ASN A 156 13.96 15.86 7.28
C ASN A 156 13.95 14.43 7.84
N GLU A 157 13.81 14.27 9.15
CA GLU A 157 13.48 12.97 9.75
C GLU A 157 11.98 12.68 9.62
N PHE A 158 11.64 11.39 9.58
CA PHE A 158 10.27 10.90 9.64
C PHE A 158 10.00 10.41 11.07
N VAL A 159 8.91 10.92 11.65
CA VAL A 159 8.53 10.66 13.03
C VAL A 159 7.29 9.77 13.02
N ARG A 160 7.38 8.62 13.68
CA ARG A 160 6.26 7.73 13.89
C ARG A 160 5.19 8.42 14.73
N GLN A 161 3.94 8.21 14.34
CA GLN A 161 2.78 8.70 15.06
C GLN A 161 1.93 7.53 15.55
N ASN A 162 1.21 7.74 16.66
CA ASN A 162 0.27 6.78 17.22
C ASN A 162 -1.14 7.41 17.21
N PRO A 163 -1.87 7.33 16.08
CA PRO A 163 -3.19 7.92 15.96
C PRO A 163 -4.16 7.25 16.95
N LYS A 164 -4.94 8.07 17.67
CA LYS A 164 -5.94 7.56 18.65
C LYS A 164 -7.16 6.89 18.01
N ASN A 165 -7.37 7.12 16.71
CA ASN A 165 -8.56 6.70 15.97
C ASN A 165 -8.23 5.56 14.99
N SER A 166 -7.43 4.58 15.43
CA SER A 166 -7.18 3.38 14.61
C SER A 166 -8.44 2.53 14.49
N LEU A 167 -8.85 2.22 13.25
CA LEU A 167 -10.03 1.41 12.98
C LEU A 167 -9.64 -0.03 12.57
N GLY A 168 -10.54 -0.98 12.79
CA GLY A 168 -10.31 -2.39 12.51
C GLY A 168 -9.20 -3.01 13.39
N PRO A 169 -8.58 -4.13 12.96
CA PRO A 169 -8.84 -4.86 11.72
C PRO A 169 -10.22 -5.54 11.72
N TRP A 170 -10.80 -5.73 10.53
CA TRP A 170 -12.06 -6.45 10.36
C TRP A 170 -11.81 -7.91 9.99
N ASN A 171 -12.54 -8.81 10.63
CA ASN A 171 -12.43 -10.26 10.47
C ASN A 171 -13.40 -10.83 9.41
N SER A 172 -14.38 -10.05 8.94
CA SER A 172 -15.31 -10.45 7.89
C SER A 172 -15.75 -9.24 7.04
N PRO A 173 -16.22 -9.45 5.80
CA PRO A 173 -16.83 -8.38 5.00
C PRO A 173 -18.01 -7.72 5.70
N GLN A 174 -18.78 -8.48 6.48
CA GLN A 174 -19.92 -7.95 7.24
C GLN A 174 -19.49 -7.01 8.36
N SER A 175 -18.40 -7.32 9.09
CA SER A 175 -17.88 -6.41 10.11
C SER A 175 -17.27 -5.14 9.51
N LEU A 176 -16.67 -5.22 8.31
CA LEU A 176 -16.26 -4.03 7.57
C LEU A 176 -17.47 -3.20 7.12
N LEU A 177 -18.54 -3.85 6.62
CA LEU A 177 -19.77 -3.18 6.19
C LEU A 177 -20.45 -2.41 7.32
N THR A 178 -20.48 -2.97 8.54
CA THR A 178 -21.10 -2.34 9.71
C THR A 178 -20.36 -1.07 10.17
N GLU A 179 -19.09 -0.91 9.83
CA GLU A 179 -18.30 0.27 10.22
C GLU A 179 -18.62 1.50 9.36
N TYR A 180 -19.01 1.27 8.10
CA TYR A 180 -19.39 2.34 7.16
C TYR A 180 -20.71 2.99 7.52
#